data_AF-A0A1L5KFF1-F1
#
_entry.id   AF-A0A1L5KFF1-F1
#
_cell.length_a   1.000
_cell.length_b   1.000
_cell.length_c   1.000
_cell.angle_alpha   90.00
_cell.angle_beta   90.00
_cell.angle_gamma   90.00
#
_symmetry.space_group_name_H-M   'P 1'
#
loop_
_entity.id
_entity.type
_entity.pdbx_description
1 polymer ?
#
loop_
_entity_poly.entity_id
_entity_poly.type
_entity_poly.pdbx_seq_one_letter_code
_entity_poly.pdbx_strand_id
1 'polypeptide(L)'
;MISGTNGLLGAADGAFLLQKERRADNAATLDISGRDQQDQRLYLKRDEERLVWELERRETELRQEPPDPVLEAVAALVTAERPEWRGTATELVAALGLDMKPNALAMRLNVRAWRLSYEYHIHYESARTHAGRSIKLTLEEPQA
;
A
#
# COMPACT_ATOMS: atom_id res chain seq x y z
N MET A 1 -3.08 30.01 -15.13
CA MET A 1 -2.02 30.73 -14.39
C MET A 1 -2.62 31.20 -13.09
N ILE A 2 -2.32 30.54 -11.96
CA ILE A 2 -2.56 31.14 -10.65
C ILE A 2 -1.30 31.93 -10.35
N SER A 3 -1.38 33.25 -10.53
CA SER A 3 -0.32 34.20 -10.24
C SER A 3 -0.74 34.99 -9.01
N GLY A 4 -0.13 34.68 -7.86
CA GLY A 4 -0.35 35.39 -6.60
C GLY A 4 0.53 34.81 -5.50
N THR A 5 1.04 35.66 -4.62
CA THR A 5 1.93 35.30 -3.50
C THR A 5 1.22 34.49 -2.40
N ASN A 6 -0.11 34.52 -2.36
CA ASN A 6 -0.93 33.77 -1.41
C ASN A 6 -1.98 32.95 -2.19
N GLY A 7 -1.65 31.70 -2.51
CA GLY A 7 -2.63 30.77 -3.09
C GLY A 7 -3.68 30.40 -2.05
N LEU A 8 -4.89 30.97 -2.17
CA LEU A 8 -6.03 30.57 -1.33
C LEU A 8 -6.59 29.24 -1.82
N LEU A 9 -6.50 28.22 -0.98
CA LEU A 9 -7.06 26.87 -1.20
C LEU A 9 -8.55 26.86 -0.85
N GLY A 10 -9.39 27.46 -1.70
CA GLY A 10 -10.84 27.57 -1.44
C GLY A 10 -11.71 26.55 -2.16
N ALA A 11 -11.22 25.95 -3.26
CA ALA A 11 -12.03 25.11 -4.16
C ALA A 11 -11.24 23.96 -4.82
N ALA A 12 -10.15 23.51 -4.20
CA ALA A 12 -9.32 22.41 -4.71
C ALA A 12 -9.24 21.30 -3.66
N ASP A 13 -9.26 20.04 -4.11
CA ASP A 13 -9.14 18.86 -3.23
C ASP A 13 -7.73 18.71 -2.62
N GLY A 14 -6.75 19.35 -3.24
CA GLY A 14 -5.38 19.50 -2.77
C GLY A 14 -4.57 20.45 -3.64
N ALA A 15 -3.31 20.67 -3.26
CA ALA A 15 -2.37 21.49 -4.01
C ALA A 15 -0.94 20.99 -3.91
N PHE A 16 -0.18 21.31 -4.96
CA PHE A 16 1.23 21.02 -5.12
C PHE A 16 1.95 22.35 -5.37
N LEU A 17 2.84 22.75 -4.46
CA LEU A 17 3.57 24.01 -4.53
C LEU A 17 5.07 23.74 -4.60
N LEU A 18 5.64 23.90 -5.79
CA LEU A 18 7.08 23.81 -6.00
C LEU A 18 7.73 25.18 -5.77
N GLN A 19 8.65 25.25 -4.81
CA GLN A 19 9.40 26.46 -4.46
C GLN A 19 10.89 26.26 -4.67
N LYS A 20 11.53 27.25 -5.29
CA LYS A 20 13.00 27.35 -5.41
C LYS A 20 13.44 28.59 -4.66
N GLU A 21 14.55 28.55 -3.94
CA GLU A 21 15.08 29.74 -3.26
C GLU A 21 15.46 30.83 -4.28
N ARG A 22 16.11 30.43 -5.39
CA ARG A 22 16.37 31.29 -6.54
C ARG A 22 15.91 30.62 -7.83
N ARG A 23 15.59 31.46 -8.82
CA ARG A 23 15.06 31.00 -10.13
C ARG A 23 15.98 29.98 -10.82
N ALA A 24 17.30 30.13 -10.66
CA ALA A 24 18.31 29.29 -11.29
C ALA A 24 18.76 28.10 -10.44
N ASP A 25 18.26 27.94 -9.21
CA ASP A 25 18.75 26.88 -8.33
C ASP A 25 18.34 25.49 -8.82
N ASN A 26 19.13 24.48 -8.47
CA ASN A 26 18.78 23.09 -8.76
C ASN A 26 18.11 22.39 -7.58
N ALA A 27 18.03 23.04 -6.42
CA ALA A 27 17.23 22.55 -5.31
C ALA A 27 15.82 23.17 -5.34
N ALA A 28 14.83 22.37 -5.00
CA ALA A 28 13.46 22.84 -4.81
C ALA A 28 12.78 22.07 -3.69
N THR A 29 11.79 22.70 -3.07
CA THR A 29 10.89 22.08 -2.12
C THR A 29 9.51 21.97 -2.75
N LEU A 30 8.91 20.79 -2.71
CA LEU A 30 7.54 20.55 -3.13
C LEU A 30 6.66 20.33 -1.90
N ASP A 31 5.81 21.31 -1.61
CA ASP A 31 4.78 21.21 -0.57
C ASP A 31 3.51 20.63 -1.17
N ILE A 32 2.95 19.62 -0.52
CA ILE A 32 1.76 18.91 -0.94
C ILE A 32 0.76 18.94 0.20
N SER A 33 -0.43 19.49 -0.06
CA SER A 33 -1.54 19.53 0.88
C SER A 33 -2.81 18.99 0.25
N GLY A 34 -3.70 18.41 1.06
CA GLY A 34 -4.96 17.84 0.58
C GLY A 34 -5.91 17.52 1.72
N ARG A 35 -7.21 17.33 1.41
CA ARG A 35 -8.22 17.07 2.45
C ARG A 35 -8.04 15.73 3.17
N ASP A 36 -7.62 14.71 2.44
CA ASP A 36 -7.56 13.32 2.92
C ASP A 36 -6.11 12.81 3.11
N GLN A 37 -5.12 13.69 2.93
CA GLN A 37 -3.70 13.40 2.99
C GLN A 37 -3.04 14.30 4.04
N GLN A 38 -2.11 13.75 4.82
CA GLN A 38 -1.23 14.55 5.66
C GLN A 38 -0.34 15.44 4.78
N ASP A 39 -0.15 16.70 5.17
CA ASP A 39 0.77 17.60 4.48
C ASP A 39 2.17 16.96 4.37
N GLN A 40 2.70 16.99 3.14
CA GLN A 40 4.01 16.43 2.82
C GLN A 40 4.91 17.51 2.24
N ARG A 41 6.17 17.49 2.68
CA ARG A 41 7.25 18.30 2.12
C ARG A 41 8.31 17.39 1.53
N LEU A 42 8.55 17.55 0.23
CA LEU A 42 9.57 16.82 -0.52
C LEU A 42 10.71 17.77 -0.90
N TYR A 43 11.95 17.34 -0.68
CA TYR A 43 13.14 18.02 -1.16
C TYR A 43 13.59 17.36 -2.46
N LEU A 44 13.67 18.18 -3.50
CA LEU A 44 13.94 17.75 -4.86
C LEU A 44 15.22 18.40 -5.38
N LYS A 45 15.97 17.64 -6.18
CA LYS A 45 17.10 18.14 -6.95
C LYS A 45 16.85 18.01 -8.44
N ARG A 46 17.17 19.05 -9.18
CA ARG A 46 17.05 19.10 -10.62
C ARG A 46 18.22 18.35 -11.24
N ASP A 47 17.90 17.32 -12.02
CA ASP A 47 18.83 16.75 -12.99
C ASP A 47 18.82 17.66 -14.23
N GLU A 48 19.96 18.30 -14.51
CA GLU A 48 20.11 19.23 -15.63
C GLU A 48 20.23 18.52 -16.99
N GLU A 49 20.70 17.27 -17.02
CA GLU A 49 20.87 16.50 -18.26
C GLU A 49 19.54 15.90 -18.69
N ARG A 50 18.88 15.20 -17.77
CA ARG A 50 17.62 14.49 -18.01
C ARG A 50 16.41 15.41 -17.90
N LEU A 51 16.61 16.61 -17.35
CA LEU A 51 15.54 17.56 -17.13
C LEU A 51 14.40 16.95 -16.30
N VAL A 52 14.73 16.19 -15.25
CA VAL A 52 13.79 15.64 -14.24
C VAL A 52 14.07 16.20 -12.83
N TRP A 53 13.10 16.06 -11.92
CA TRP A 53 13.31 16.30 -10.49
C TRP A 53 13.52 14.96 -9.80
N GLU A 54 14.65 14.81 -9.12
CA GLU A 54 14.98 13.66 -8.31
C GLU A 54 14.64 13.95 -6.86
N LEU A 55 14.03 12.97 -6.19
CA LEU A 55 13.67 13.09 -4.79
C LEU A 55 14.88 12.81 -3.91
N GLU A 56 15.33 13.80 -3.14
CA GLU A 56 16.43 13.64 -2.17
C GLU A 56 15.91 13.27 -0.79
N ARG A 57 14.83 13.89 -0.33
CA ARG A 57 14.32 13.70 1.04
C ARG A 57 12.81 13.96 1.15
N ARG A 58 12.17 13.27 2.08
CA ARG A 58 10.79 13.54 2.55
C ARG A 58 10.83 13.94 4.02
N GLU A 59 10.06 14.94 4.43
CA GLU A 59 9.88 15.25 5.86
C GLU A 59 8.94 14.27 6.53
N THR A 60 7.81 13.98 5.87
CA THR A 60 6.77 13.09 6.38
C THR A 60 6.88 11.75 5.66
N GLU A 61 6.98 10.66 6.40
CA GLU A 61 6.81 9.33 5.83
C GLU A 61 5.37 9.17 5.32
N LEU A 62 5.20 8.48 4.19
CA LEU A 62 3.86 8.15 3.70
C LEU A 62 3.11 7.42 4.82
N ARG A 63 1.89 7.87 5.15
CA ARG A 63 1.04 7.16 6.12
C ARG A 63 0.87 5.72 5.63
N GLN A 64 1.57 4.80 6.26
CA GLN A 64 1.38 3.38 6.01
C GLN A 64 0.09 2.96 6.70
N GLU A 65 -0.78 2.25 5.98
CA GLU A 65 -1.94 1.64 6.62
C GLU A 65 -1.42 0.69 7.71
N PRO A 66 -1.97 0.72 8.93
CA PRO A 66 -1.55 -0.22 9.96
C PRO A 66 -1.60 -1.66 9.44
N PRO A 67 -0.71 -2.54 9.92
CA PRO A 67 -0.71 -3.95 9.56
C PRO A 67 -2.09 -4.56 9.80
N ASP A 68 -2.51 -5.45 8.90
CA ASP A 68 -3.78 -6.15 9.02
C ASP A 68 -3.57 -7.43 9.84
N PRO A 69 -4.13 -7.56 11.06
CA PRO A 69 -3.89 -8.73 11.91
C PRO A 69 -4.31 -10.05 11.26
N VAL A 70 -5.27 -10.04 10.33
CA VAL A 70 -5.70 -11.23 9.60
C VAL A 70 -4.67 -11.62 8.55
N LEU A 71 -4.08 -10.65 7.84
CA LEU A 71 -3.04 -10.95 6.85
C LEU A 71 -1.75 -11.43 7.55
N GLU A 72 -1.40 -10.82 8.69
CA GLU A 72 -0.29 -11.27 9.54
C GLU A 72 -0.48 -12.73 10.00
N ALA A 73 -1.68 -13.08 10.46
CA ALA A 73 -1.98 -14.46 10.84
C ALA A 73 -1.87 -15.43 9.66
N VAL A 74 -2.31 -15.03 8.46
CA VAL A 74 -2.15 -15.82 7.23
C VAL A 74 -0.69 -15.98 6.85
N ALA A 75 0.12 -14.93 6.99
CA ALA A 75 1.55 -14.97 6.74
C ALA A 75 2.29 -15.88 7.73
N ALA A 76 1.86 -15.91 8.99
CA ALA A 76 2.39 -16.84 9.99
C ALA A 76 2.00 -18.31 9.71
N LEU A 77 0.90 -18.55 9.00
CA LEU A 77 0.44 -19.90 8.64
C LEU A 77 1.21 -20.48 7.45
N VAL A 78 1.58 -19.64 6.48
CA VAL A 78 2.22 -20.04 5.22
C VAL A 78 3.69 -19.61 5.24
N THR A 79 4.58 -20.55 5.53
CA THR A 79 6.02 -20.30 5.74
C THR A 79 6.86 -21.09 4.73
N ALA A 80 8.18 -20.89 4.72
CA ALA A 80 9.07 -21.66 3.85
C ALA A 80 9.00 -23.18 4.10
N GLU A 81 8.74 -23.60 5.34
CA GLU A 81 8.55 -25.01 5.71
C GLU A 81 7.18 -25.57 5.30
N ARG A 82 6.19 -24.68 5.15
CA ARG A 82 4.81 -25.00 4.76
C ARG A 82 4.32 -23.99 3.72
N PRO A 83 4.83 -24.06 2.48
CA PRO A 83 4.63 -23.03 1.47
C PRO A 83 3.23 -23.06 0.85
N GLU A 84 2.43 -24.11 1.09
CA GLU A 84 1.06 -24.18 0.61
C GLU A 84 0.09 -24.50 1.74
N TRP A 85 -1.07 -23.84 1.71
CA TRP A 85 -2.24 -24.20 2.51
C TRP A 85 -3.47 -24.32 1.62
N ARG A 86 -4.31 -25.33 1.88
CA ARG A 86 -5.57 -25.56 1.16
C ARG A 86 -6.67 -26.00 2.12
N GLY A 87 -7.87 -25.49 1.91
CA GLY A 87 -9.04 -25.88 2.69
C GLY A 87 -10.22 -24.95 2.47
N THR A 88 -11.26 -25.13 3.27
CA THR A 88 -12.44 -24.26 3.33
C THR A 88 -12.16 -23.02 4.18
N ALA A 89 -13.00 -21.99 4.02
CA ALA A 89 -12.90 -20.81 4.89
C ALA A 89 -13.08 -21.13 6.38
N THR A 90 -13.85 -22.17 6.72
CA THR A 90 -14.04 -22.63 8.11
C THR A 90 -12.78 -23.24 8.69
N GLU A 91 -12.12 -24.11 7.92
CA GLU A 91 -10.83 -24.70 8.32
C GLU A 91 -9.75 -23.63 8.44
N LEU A 92 -9.78 -22.62 7.57
CA LEU A 92 -8.83 -21.51 7.67
C LEU A 92 -9.03 -20.69 8.95
N VAL A 93 -10.28 -20.33 9.29
CA VAL A 93 -10.57 -19.61 10.55
C VAL A 93 -10.05 -20.40 11.76
N ALA A 94 -10.29 -21.72 11.78
CA ALA A 94 -9.82 -22.59 12.85
C ALA A 94 -8.28 -22.67 12.90
N ALA A 95 -7.62 -22.78 11.76
CA ALA A 95 -6.15 -22.82 11.67
C ALA A 95 -5.50 -21.50 12.13
N LEU A 96 -6.14 -20.36 11.85
CA LEU A 96 -5.66 -19.04 12.26
C LEU A 96 -6.02 -18.68 13.72
N GLY A 97 -6.89 -19.46 14.38
CA GLY A 97 -7.35 -19.18 15.74
C GLY A 97 -8.13 -17.86 15.89
N LEU A 98 -8.77 -17.40 14.81
CA LEU A 98 -9.47 -16.11 14.78
C LEU A 98 -10.94 -16.25 15.21
N ASP A 99 -11.43 -15.33 16.04
CA ASP A 99 -12.85 -15.20 16.35
C ASP A 99 -13.56 -14.37 15.26
N MET A 100 -13.81 -14.99 14.10
CA MET A 100 -14.54 -14.34 13.01
C MET A 100 -15.31 -15.34 12.13
N LYS A 101 -16.33 -14.85 11.43
CA LYS A 101 -17.12 -15.70 10.51
C LYS A 101 -16.30 -16.11 9.28
N PRO A 102 -16.38 -17.37 8.82
CA PRO A 102 -15.66 -17.83 7.61
C PRO A 102 -15.90 -16.98 6.36
N ASN A 103 -17.15 -16.53 6.14
CA ASN A 103 -17.48 -15.66 5.02
C ASN A 103 -16.81 -14.27 5.11
N ALA A 104 -16.64 -13.73 6.33
CA ALA A 104 -15.96 -12.46 6.54
C ALA A 104 -14.46 -12.59 6.26
N LEU A 105 -13.85 -13.72 6.62
CA LEU A 105 -12.45 -14.01 6.29
C LEU A 105 -12.26 -14.08 4.77
N ALA A 106 -13.07 -14.89 4.08
CA ALA A 106 -13.00 -15.02 2.64
C ALA A 106 -13.21 -13.68 1.91
N MET A 107 -14.17 -12.86 2.36
CA MET A 107 -14.38 -11.52 1.80
C MET A 107 -13.17 -10.61 2.02
N ARG A 108 -12.57 -10.63 3.21
CA ARG A 108 -11.37 -9.83 3.52
C ARG A 108 -10.18 -10.23 2.66
N LEU A 109 -9.94 -11.53 2.48
CA LEU A 109 -8.90 -12.05 1.59
C LEU A 109 -9.14 -11.68 0.12
N ASN A 110 -10.39 -11.75 -0.35
CA ASN A 110 -10.73 -11.29 -1.71
C ASN A 110 -10.41 -9.80 -1.91
N VAL A 111 -10.75 -8.94 -0.95
CA VAL A 111 -10.52 -7.49 -1.04
C VAL A 111 -9.03 -7.14 -0.92
N ARG A 112 -8.29 -7.88 -0.08
CA ARG A 112 -6.88 -7.62 0.24
C ARG A 112 -5.91 -8.60 -0.42
N ALA A 113 -6.32 -9.32 -1.46
CA ALA A 113 -5.48 -10.29 -2.16
C ALA A 113 -4.19 -9.65 -2.70
N TRP A 114 -4.30 -8.42 -3.25
CA TRP A 114 -3.14 -7.66 -3.71
C TRP A 114 -2.13 -7.39 -2.59
N ARG A 115 -2.62 -7.08 -1.39
CA ARG A 115 -1.78 -6.76 -0.23
C ARG A 115 -1.09 -8.01 0.29
N LEU A 116 -1.81 -9.14 0.29
CA LEU A 116 -1.28 -10.45 0.66
C LEU A 116 -0.13 -10.88 -0.28
N SER A 117 -0.30 -10.69 -1.59
CA SER A 117 0.74 -10.98 -2.58
C SER A 117 1.92 -10.00 -2.50
N TYR A 118 1.67 -8.68 -2.41
CA TYR A 118 2.72 -7.68 -2.45
C TYR A 118 3.53 -7.57 -1.16
N GLU A 119 2.87 -7.59 0.00
CA GLU A 119 3.53 -7.39 1.31
C GLU A 119 4.07 -8.70 1.90
N TYR A 120 3.40 -9.83 1.64
CA TYR A 120 3.72 -11.12 2.28
C TYR A 120 4.14 -12.21 1.29
N HIS A 121 4.17 -11.92 -0.01
CA HIS A 121 4.48 -12.89 -1.06
C HIS A 121 3.59 -14.14 -1.00
N ILE A 122 2.30 -13.97 -0.64
CA ILE A 122 1.35 -15.07 -0.60
C ILE A 122 0.26 -14.85 -1.63
N HIS A 123 0.20 -15.76 -2.61
CA HIS A 123 -0.86 -15.81 -3.60
C HIS A 123 -2.09 -16.49 -3.04
N TYR A 124 -3.23 -15.82 -3.16
CA TYR A 124 -4.53 -16.29 -2.70
C TYR A 124 -5.44 -16.62 -3.88
N GLU A 125 -6.02 -17.82 -3.85
CA GLU A 125 -7.01 -18.27 -4.83
C GLU A 125 -8.26 -18.79 -4.14
N SER A 126 -9.42 -18.50 -4.74
CA SER A 126 -10.69 -19.09 -4.33
C SER A 126 -11.36 -19.80 -5.51
N ALA A 127 -11.73 -21.06 -5.32
CA ALA A 127 -12.39 -21.87 -6.33
C ALA A 127 -13.69 -22.47 -5.76
N ARG A 128 -14.72 -22.59 -6.61
CA ARG A 128 -15.94 -23.30 -6.25
C ARG A 128 -15.76 -24.80 -6.52
N THR A 129 -16.00 -25.60 -5.50
CA THR A 129 -15.98 -27.07 -5.55
C THR A 129 -17.34 -27.63 -5.17
N HIS A 130 -17.55 -28.93 -5.39
CA HIS A 130 -18.78 -29.63 -4.99
C HIS A 130 -19.01 -29.59 -3.47
N ALA A 131 -17.94 -29.51 -2.67
CA ALA A 131 -17.99 -29.42 -1.21
C ALA A 131 -18.11 -27.96 -0.68
N GLY A 132 -18.12 -26.96 -1.57
CA GLY A 132 -18.16 -25.54 -1.21
C GLY A 132 -17.02 -24.74 -1.84
N ARG A 133 -16.76 -23.53 -1.34
CA ARG A 133 -15.60 -22.73 -1.78
C ARG A 133 -14.33 -23.24 -1.12
N SER A 134 -13.35 -23.61 -1.94
CA SER A 134 -11.97 -23.91 -1.52
C SER A 134 -11.13 -22.65 -1.62
N ILE A 135 -10.24 -22.49 -0.65
CA ILE A 135 -9.18 -21.47 -0.61
C ILE A 135 -7.85 -22.18 -0.80
N LYS A 136 -6.97 -21.61 -1.62
CA LYS A 136 -5.56 -21.97 -1.72
C LYS A 136 -4.71 -20.74 -1.38
N LEU A 137 -3.69 -20.95 -0.56
CA LEU A 137 -2.64 -19.99 -0.26
C LEU A 137 -1.31 -20.60 -0.66
N THR A 138 -0.47 -19.84 -1.37
CA THR A 138 0.83 -20.30 -1.86
C THR A 138 1.87 -19.23 -1.58
N LEU A 139 2.99 -19.59 -0.94
CA LEU A 139 4.15 -18.72 -0.81
C LEU A 139 4.84 -18.62 -2.17
N GLU A 140 5.01 -17.39 -2.65
CA GLU A 140 5.75 -17.05 -3.85
C GLU A 140 7.17 -16.60 -3.47
N GLU A 141 8.14 -16.89 -4.32
CA GLU A 141 9.48 -16.30 -4.16
C GLU A 141 9.41 -14.80 -4.45
N PRO A 142 10.09 -13.94 -3.67
CA PRO A 142 10.14 -12.51 -3.96
C PRO A 142 10.68 -12.32 -5.37
N GLN A 143 9.90 -11.70 -6.25
CA GLN A 143 10.32 -11.44 -7.62
C GLN A 143 11.48 -10.41 -7.55
N ALA A 144 12.69 -10.88 -7.87
CA ALA A 144 13.94 -10.11 -7.84
C ALA A 144 13.99 -8.98 -8.88
#